data_AF-A0A376L7T3-F1
#
_entry.id   AF-A0A376L7T3-F1
#
_cell.length_a   1.000
_cell.length_b   1.000
_cell.length_c   1.000
_cell.angle_alpha   90.00
_cell.angle_beta   90.00
_cell.angle_gamma   90.00
#
_symmetry.space_group_name_H-M   'P 1'
#
loop_
_entity.id
_entity.type
_entity.pdbx_description
1 polymer ?
#
loop_
_entity_poly.entity_id
_entity_poly.type
_entity_poly.pdbx_seq_one_letter_code
_entity_poly.pdbx_strand_id
1 'polypeptide(L)'
;MKKRKTVKKRYVIALVIVIAGLITLWRILNAPEPTYQTLIVRPGDLQQSVLATGKLDALRKVDVGAQVSGQLKTLSVAIGDKVKKDQLLGVI
;
A
#
# COMPACT_ATOMS: atom_id res chain seq x y z
N MET A 1 55.50 -53.45 36.90
CA MET A 1 54.67 -53.75 35.71
C MET A 1 53.22 -53.28 35.92
N LYS A 2 52.87 -52.04 35.56
CA LYS A 2 51.53 -51.45 35.85
C LYS A 2 50.92 -50.79 34.60
N LYS A 3 50.84 -51.53 33.49
CA LYS A 3 50.30 -51.04 32.19
C LYS A 3 48.89 -51.57 31.84
N ARG A 4 48.22 -52.36 32.70
CA ARG A 4 46.91 -52.97 32.39
C ARG A 4 45.67 -52.10 32.72
N LYS A 5 45.76 -51.16 33.67
CA LYS A 5 44.60 -50.31 34.07
C LYS A 5 44.33 -49.16 33.08
N THR A 6 45.36 -48.63 32.41
CA THR A 6 45.22 -47.55 31.43
C THR A 6 44.55 -48.02 30.14
N VAL A 7 44.79 -49.26 29.71
CA VAL A 7 44.18 -49.84 28.51
C VAL A 7 42.66 -50.02 28.69
N LYS A 8 42.21 -50.53 29.84
CA LYS A 8 40.77 -50.62 30.16
C LYS A 8 40.10 -49.25 30.22
N LYS A 9 40.78 -48.24 30.79
CA LYS A 9 40.27 -46.85 30.85
C LYS A 9 40.16 -46.24 29.45
N ARG A 10 41.10 -46.55 28.54
CA ARG A 10 41.06 -46.10 27.13
C ARG A 10 39.87 -46.70 26.36
N TYR A 11 39.53 -47.96 26.58
CA TYR A 11 38.35 -48.57 25.95
C TYR A 11 37.03 -47.95 26.44
N VAL A 12 36.93 -47.62 27.74
CA VAL A 12 35.76 -46.91 28.28
C VAL A 12 35.64 -45.53 27.66
N ILE A 13 36.76 -44.80 27.55
CA ILE A 13 36.76 -43.47 26.91
C ILE A 13 36.37 -43.57 25.42
N ALA A 14 36.91 -44.56 24.70
CA ALA A 14 36.54 -44.79 23.29
C ALA A 14 35.05 -45.11 23.13
N LEU A 15 34.48 -45.94 24.01
CA LEU A 15 33.06 -46.26 23.98
C LEU A 15 32.18 -45.03 24.23
N VAL A 16 32.56 -44.18 25.19
CA VAL A 16 31.84 -42.92 25.47
C VAL A 16 31.90 -41.96 24.28
N ILE A 17 33.06 -41.87 23.60
CA ILE A 17 33.19 -41.05 22.39
C ILE A 17 32.31 -41.57 21.26
N VAL A 18 32.25 -42.89 21.07
CA VAL A 18 31.39 -43.51 20.04
C VAL A 18 29.91 -43.27 20.35
N ILE A 19 29.50 -43.41 21.61
CA ILE A 19 28.11 -43.15 22.03
C ILE A 19 27.77 -41.67 21.87
N ALA A 20 28.67 -40.76 22.26
CA ALA A 20 28.48 -39.33 22.08
C ALA A 20 28.37 -38.96 20.58
N GLY A 21 29.19 -39.56 19.73
CA GLY A 21 29.15 -39.38 18.27
C GLY A 21 27.87 -39.92 17.63
N LEU A 22 27.37 -41.06 18.12
CA LEU A 22 26.08 -41.61 17.68
C LEU A 22 24.92 -40.70 18.07
N ILE A 23 24.92 -40.14 19.29
CA ILE A 23 23.86 -39.23 19.77
C ILE A 23 23.85 -37.93 18.97
N THR A 24 25.02 -37.33 18.70
CA THR A 24 25.09 -36.09 17.92
C THR A 24 24.67 -36.31 16.47
N LEU A 25 25.08 -37.41 15.86
CA LEU A 25 24.65 -37.79 14.51
C LEU A 25 23.13 -37.97 14.44
N TRP A 26 22.54 -38.62 15.44
CA TRP A 26 21.09 -38.84 15.50
C TRP A 26 20.30 -37.54 15.69
N ARG A 27 20.84 -36.58 16.44
CA ARG A 27 20.21 -35.24 16.63
C ARG A 27 20.24 -34.37 15.38
N ILE A 28 21.31 -34.47 14.58
CA ILE A 28 21.43 -33.73 13.32
C ILE A 28 20.50 -34.33 12.26
N LEU A 29 20.42 -35.66 12.19
CA LEU A 29 19.55 -36.36 11.25
C LEU A 29 18.06 -36.21 11.58
N ASN A 30 17.70 -36.12 12.86
CA ASN A 30 16.32 -35.89 13.32
C ASN A 30 16.03 -34.42 13.64
N ALA A 31 16.72 -33.47 12.99
CA ALA A 31 16.40 -32.07 13.14
C ALA A 31 14.96 -31.83 12.65
N PRO A 32 14.07 -31.24 13.48
CA PRO A 32 12.69 -31.01 13.09
C PRO A 32 12.64 -30.03 11.91
N GLU A 33 11.80 -30.35 10.93
CA GLU A 33 11.66 -29.53 9.73
C GLU A 33 11.07 -28.15 10.09
N PRO A 34 11.55 -27.08 9.43
CA PRO A 34 11.03 -25.74 9.67
C PRO A 34 9.57 -25.66 9.22
N THR A 35 8.68 -25.32 10.15
CA THR A 35 7.25 -25.13 9.86
C THR A 35 7.01 -23.72 9.35
N TYR A 36 6.46 -23.59 8.14
CA TYR A 36 6.12 -22.30 7.54
C TYR A 36 4.62 -22.03 7.65
N GLN A 37 4.27 -20.79 7.96
CA GLN A 37 2.91 -20.30 7.85
C GLN A 37 2.69 -19.80 6.43
N THR A 38 1.80 -20.46 5.69
CA THR A 38 1.46 -20.10 4.31
C THR A 38 -0.04 -19.90 4.18
N LEU A 39 -0.44 -19.15 3.16
CA LEU A 39 -1.84 -18.88 2.85
C LEU A 39 -2.07 -19.09 1.36
N ILE A 40 -3.26 -19.55 1.00
CA ILE A 40 -3.67 -19.71 -0.39
C ILE A 40 -4.08 -18.34 -0.94
N VAL A 41 -3.39 -17.90 -1.99
CA VAL A 41 -3.74 -16.67 -2.71
C VAL A 41 -4.87 -16.93 -3.70
N ARG A 42 -5.74 -15.94 -3.89
CA ARG A 42 -6.82 -15.98 -4.89
C ARG A 42 -6.77 -14.72 -5.75
N PRO A 43 -7.10 -14.82 -7.04
CA PRO A 43 -7.29 -13.64 -7.87
C PRO A 43 -8.47 -12.81 -7.33
N GLY A 44 -8.30 -11.50 -7.31
CA GLY A 44 -9.30 -10.53 -6.92
C GLY A 44 -8.94 -9.17 -7.49
N ASP A 45 -9.92 -8.29 -7.63
CA ASP A 45 -9.70 -6.98 -8.21
C ASP A 45 -8.92 -6.09 -7.23
N LEU A 46 -7.84 -5.49 -7.73
CA LEU A 46 -7.06 -4.50 -7.00
C LEU A 46 -7.24 -3.14 -7.66
N GLN A 47 -7.76 -2.18 -6.92
CA GLN A 47 -7.98 -0.82 -7.41
C GLN A 47 -7.02 0.13 -6.71
N GLN A 48 -6.31 0.93 -7.51
CA GLN A 48 -5.44 1.98 -7.02
C GLN A 48 -5.96 3.33 -7.53
N SER A 49 -6.52 4.12 -6.62
CA SER A 49 -6.97 5.48 -6.93
C SER A 49 -5.94 6.48 -6.41
N VAL A 50 -5.66 7.52 -7.20
CA VAL A 50 -4.84 8.66 -6.78
C VAL A 50 -5.77 9.82 -6.48
N LEU A 51 -5.58 10.45 -5.31
CA LEU A 51 -6.35 11.64 -4.94
C LEU A 51 -5.78 12.86 -5.68
N ALA A 52 -6.63 13.55 -6.42
CA ALA A 52 -6.30 14.79 -7.10
C ALA A 52 -7.33 15.86 -6.75
N THR A 53 -6.86 17.05 -6.38
CA THR A 53 -7.72 18.22 -6.16
C THR A 53 -7.97 18.91 -7.49
N GLY A 54 -9.22 18.93 -7.95
CA GLY A 54 -9.65 19.66 -9.15
C GLY A 54 -10.47 20.89 -8.79
N LYS A 55 -10.27 22.00 -9.51
CA LYS A 55 -11.16 23.17 -9.46
C LYS A 55 -12.25 23.01 -10.51
N LEU A 56 -13.51 23.29 -10.14
CA LEU A 56 -14.65 23.27 -11.04
C LEU A 56 -14.97 24.69 -11.52
N ASP A 57 -15.08 24.88 -12.83
CA ASP A 57 -15.49 26.13 -13.47
C ASP A 57 -16.69 25.91 -14.40
N ALA A 58 -17.40 26.99 -14.75
CA ALA A 58 -18.56 26.90 -15.64
C ALA A 58 -18.15 26.51 -17.07
N LEU A 59 -18.95 25.68 -17.75
CA LEU A 59 -18.69 25.26 -19.14
C LEU A 59 -18.54 26.44 -20.11
N ARG A 60 -19.33 27.49 -19.91
CA ARG A 60 -19.23 28.76 -20.63
C ARG A 60 -19.40 29.89 -19.64
N LYS A 61 -18.42 30.78 -19.60
CA LYS A 61 -18.47 32.04 -18.86
C LYS A 61 -18.26 33.17 -19.86
N VAL A 62 -19.12 34.17 -19.83
CA VAL A 62 -19.06 35.35 -20.70
C VAL A 62 -19.22 36.58 -19.83
N ASP A 63 -18.30 37.52 -19.96
CA ASP A 63 -18.38 38.82 -19.32
C ASP A 63 -19.08 39.78 -20.27
N VAL A 64 -20.32 40.16 -19.93
CA VAL A 64 -21.18 41.00 -20.79
C VAL A 64 -20.91 42.47 -20.51
N GLY A 65 -20.72 43.27 -21.57
CA GLY A 65 -20.54 44.73 -21.50
C GLY A 65 -21.38 45.46 -22.56
N ALA A 66 -21.27 46.78 -22.61
CA ALA A 66 -21.95 47.63 -23.59
C ALA A 66 -20.96 48.17 -24.64
N GLN A 67 -21.38 48.20 -25.90
CA GLN A 67 -20.56 48.72 -27.00
C GLN A 67 -20.48 50.26 -27.00
N VAL A 68 -21.48 50.93 -26.43
CA VAL A 68 -21.61 52.39 -26.43
C VAL A 68 -21.48 52.96 -25.02
N SER A 69 -20.96 54.18 -24.94
CA SER A 69 -20.85 54.94 -23.69
C SER A 69 -22.16 55.66 -23.36
N GLY A 70 -22.60 55.57 -22.11
CA GLY A 70 -23.80 56.24 -21.60
C GLY A 70 -24.05 55.93 -20.12
N GLN A 71 -25.09 56.51 -19.53
CA GLN A 71 -25.45 56.32 -18.11
C GLN A 71 -26.50 55.23 -17.96
N LEU A 72 -26.21 54.16 -17.22
CA LEU A 72 -27.18 53.10 -16.93
C LEU A 72 -28.41 53.67 -16.19
N LYS A 73 -29.59 53.60 -16.81
CA LYS A 73 -30.85 54.08 -16.23
C LYS A 73 -31.60 52.97 -15.50
N THR A 74 -31.65 51.77 -16.08
CA THR A 74 -32.42 50.65 -15.52
C THR A 74 -31.69 49.31 -15.71
N LEU A 75 -31.84 48.42 -14.73
CA LEU A 75 -31.40 47.03 -14.78
C LEU A 75 -32.61 46.12 -14.54
N SER A 76 -32.93 45.27 -15.51
CA SER A 76 -34.18 44.49 -15.51
C SER A 76 -34.03 43.08 -14.92
N VAL A 77 -32.84 42.70 -14.47
CA VAL A 77 -32.53 41.35 -13.97
C VAL A 77 -31.74 41.42 -12.66
N ALA A 78 -31.97 40.46 -11.77
CA ALA A 78 -31.24 40.30 -10.52
C ALA A 78 -30.20 39.17 -10.62
N ILE A 79 -29.25 39.16 -9.69
CA ILE A 79 -28.25 38.10 -9.61
C ILE A 79 -28.94 36.78 -9.24
N GLY A 80 -28.70 35.74 -10.05
CA GLY A 80 -29.31 34.41 -9.88
C GLY A 80 -30.46 34.12 -10.84
N ASP A 81 -30.97 35.13 -11.54
CA ASP A 81 -32.02 34.95 -12.53
C ASP A 81 -31.50 34.20 -13.76
N LYS A 82 -32.31 33.28 -14.30
CA LYS A 82 -32.03 32.60 -15.56
C LYS A 82 -32.50 33.46 -16.72
N VAL A 83 -31.57 33.87 -17.57
CA VAL A 83 -31.85 34.68 -18.77
C VAL A 83 -31.83 33.82 -20.03
N LYS A 84 -32.63 34.20 -21.02
CA LYS A 84 -32.64 33.59 -22.36
C LYS A 84 -31.81 34.41 -23.34
N LYS A 85 -31.45 33.80 -24.47
CA LYS A 85 -30.81 34.51 -25.58
C LYS A 85 -31.73 35.66 -26.04
N ASP A 86 -31.12 36.80 -26.35
CA ASP A 86 -31.79 38.02 -26.84
C ASP A 86 -32.74 38.69 -25.81
N GLN A 87 -32.66 38.31 -24.53
CA GLN A 87 -33.38 38.97 -23.46
C GLN A 87 -32.75 40.33 -23.10
N LEU A 88 -33.59 41.36 -22.92
CA LEU A 88 -33.15 42.67 -22.46
C LEU A 88 -32.63 42.60 -21.01
N LEU A 89 -31.40 43.04 -20.79
CA LEU A 89 -30.75 43.03 -19.47
C LEU A 89 -30.86 44.38 -18.76
N GLY A 90 -30.69 45.49 -19.48
CA GLY A 90 -30.73 46.84 -18.94
C GLY A 90 -30.69 47.89 -20.05
N VAL A 91 -30.96 49.15 -19.68
CA VAL A 91 -31.00 50.29 -20.60
C VAL A 91 -30.00 51.35 -20.13
N ILE A 92 -29.15 51.80 -21.07
CA ILE A 92 -28.12 52.83 -20.93
C ILE A 92 -28.59 54.10 -21.65
#